data_AF-A0A356BUH1-F1
#
_entry.id   AF-A0A356BUH1-F1
#
_cell.length_a   1.000
_cell.length_b   1.000
_cell.length_c   1.000
_cell.angle_alpha   90.00
_cell.angle_beta   90.00
_cell.angle_gamma   90.00
#
_symmetry.space_group_name_H-M   'P 1'
#
loop_
_entity.id
_entity.type
_entity.pdbx_description
1 polymer ?
#
loop_
_entity_poly.entity_id
_entity_poly.type
_entity_poly.pdbx_seq_one_letter_code
_entity_poly.pdbx_strand_id
1 'polypeptide(L)'
;LVLAVLRKGAAGVVKTSGWLAPLLVMILCVLALHRLQNHGISLPEHSSWRGLEAATLYGSYNLGFSMAVLASIHSYVKTRKDRWKLALVANLILGASMVLLFFALTSLSPQELARPFPLKHVVKGWGHIALASYEFVLWGAMYSTGIAHSLALVSRITESQRVSWSRASLIIVAASLGLSYFGFSTLISVAYPILGLAGLWIIANLARELLP
;
A
#
# COMPACT_ATOMS: atom_id res chain seq x y z
N LEU A 1 -10.28 -16.45 0.94
CA LEU A 1 -8.85 -16.41 0.53
C LEU A 1 -7.90 -16.06 1.68
N VAL A 2 -8.08 -14.92 2.36
CA VAL A 2 -7.19 -14.47 3.46
C VAL A 2 -7.01 -15.55 4.55
N LEU A 3 -8.10 -16.11 5.09
CA LEU A 3 -8.04 -17.20 6.08
C LEU A 3 -7.22 -18.41 5.61
N ALA A 4 -7.32 -18.79 4.33
CA ALA A 4 -6.59 -19.92 3.79
C ALA A 4 -5.08 -19.65 3.73
N VAL A 5 -4.67 -18.40 3.47
CA VAL A 5 -3.25 -18.00 3.52
C VAL A 5 -2.76 -17.90 4.96
N LEU A 6 -3.56 -17.35 5.88
CA LEU A 6 -3.21 -17.27 7.31
C LEU A 6 -2.99 -18.65 7.95
N ARG A 7 -3.72 -19.69 7.50
CA ARG A 7 -3.47 -21.08 7.94
C ARG A 7 -2.08 -21.60 7.58
N LYS A 8 -1.44 -21.04 6.56
CA LYS A 8 -0.05 -21.37 6.15
C LYS A 8 1.01 -20.56 6.91
N GLY A 9 0.61 -19.76 7.90
CA GLY A 9 1.50 -18.94 8.73
C GLY A 9 2.27 -17.86 7.95
N ALA A 10 3.28 -17.29 8.59
CA ALA A 10 4.07 -16.19 8.03
C ALA A 10 4.74 -16.54 6.69
N ALA A 11 5.30 -17.75 6.55
CA ALA A 11 5.93 -18.21 5.32
C ALA A 11 4.95 -18.26 4.14
N GLY A 12 3.70 -18.69 4.38
CA GLY A 12 2.65 -18.72 3.35
C GLY A 12 2.26 -17.32 2.88
N VAL A 13 2.20 -16.35 3.80
CA VAL A 13 1.92 -14.95 3.47
C VAL A 13 3.04 -14.36 2.62
N VAL A 14 4.28 -14.47 3.07
CA VAL A 14 5.47 -13.92 2.36
C VAL A 14 5.58 -14.52 0.96
N LYS A 15 5.38 -15.84 0.80
CA LYS A 15 5.42 -16.49 -0.51
C LYS A 15 4.32 -16.00 -1.45
N THR A 16 3.13 -15.70 -0.90
CA THR A 16 1.98 -15.25 -1.68
C THR A 16 2.12 -13.78 -2.12
N SER A 17 2.61 -12.91 -1.24
CA SER A 17 2.76 -11.47 -1.54
C SER A 17 4.08 -11.12 -2.25
N GLY A 18 5.12 -11.94 -2.10
CA GLY A 18 6.47 -11.63 -2.56
C GLY A 18 6.59 -11.40 -4.07
N TRP A 19 5.99 -12.28 -4.89
CA TRP A 19 5.95 -12.11 -6.35
C TRP A 19 4.79 -11.26 -6.85
N LEU A 20 3.74 -11.14 -6.05
CA LEU A 20 2.57 -10.35 -6.42
C LEU A 20 2.95 -8.87 -6.50
N ALA A 21 3.58 -8.31 -5.46
CA ALA A 21 3.96 -6.90 -5.42
C ALA A 21 4.74 -6.40 -6.66
N PRO A 22 5.86 -7.01 -7.09
CA PRO A 22 6.60 -6.56 -8.27
C PRO A 22 5.78 -6.70 -9.57
N LEU A 23 4.96 -7.76 -9.69
CA LEU A 23 4.07 -7.91 -10.84
C LEU A 23 3.05 -6.77 -10.91
N LEU A 24 2.44 -6.39 -9.78
CA LEU A 24 1.46 -5.30 -9.74
C LEU A 24 2.09 -3.96 -10.11
N VAL A 25 3.28 -3.67 -9.57
CA VAL A 25 4.04 -2.46 -9.90
C VAL A 25 4.38 -2.43 -11.39
N MET A 26 4.84 -3.55 -11.95
CA MET A 26 5.13 -3.65 -13.39
C MET A 26 3.91 -3.34 -14.24
N ILE A 27 2.76 -3.97 -13.96
CA ILE A 27 1.52 -3.72 -14.71
C ILE A 27 1.12 -2.24 -14.61
N LEU A 28 1.16 -1.65 -13.41
CA LEU A 28 0.84 -0.23 -13.22
C LEU A 28 1.77 0.69 -14.01
N CYS A 29 3.08 0.43 -13.98
CA CYS A 29 4.05 1.21 -14.74
C CYS A 29 3.81 1.10 -16.24
N VAL A 30 3.50 -0.08 -16.76
CA VAL A 30 3.16 -0.28 -18.19
C VAL A 30 1.91 0.51 -18.56
N LEU A 31 0.85 0.44 -17.75
CA LEU A 31 -0.38 1.20 -17.99
C LEU A 31 -0.13 2.72 -17.93
N ALA A 32 0.66 3.19 -16.96
CA ALA A 32 1.00 4.60 -16.84
C ALA A 32 1.84 5.09 -18.03
N LEU A 33 2.87 4.34 -18.44
CA LEU A 33 3.72 4.67 -19.58
C LEU A 33 2.91 4.71 -20.88
N HIS A 34 2.03 3.74 -21.12
CA HIS A 34 1.15 3.73 -22.28
C HIS A 34 0.22 4.96 -22.30
N ARG A 35 -0.26 5.43 -21.15
CA ARG A 35 -1.07 6.65 -21.08
C ARG A 35 -0.25 7.87 -21.49
N LEU A 36 0.95 7.99 -20.93
CA LEU A 36 1.85 9.12 -21.18
C LEU A 36 2.35 9.18 -22.61
N GLN A 37 2.58 8.02 -23.25
CA GLN A 37 2.94 7.98 -24.68
C GLN A 37 1.83 8.55 -25.57
N ASN A 38 0.56 8.33 -25.20
CA ASN A 38 -0.58 8.77 -25.99
C ASN A 38 -1.04 10.21 -25.69
N HIS A 39 -0.88 10.68 -24.44
CA HIS A 39 -1.38 12.00 -24.00
C HIS A 39 -0.28 13.02 -23.69
N GLY A 40 0.99 12.59 -23.67
CA GLY A 40 2.11 13.42 -23.23
C GLY A 40 2.15 13.61 -21.72
N ILE A 41 3.08 14.46 -21.27
CA ILE A 41 3.22 14.87 -19.87
C ILE A 41 2.51 16.20 -19.68
N SER A 42 1.52 16.24 -18.81
CA SER A 42 0.90 17.49 -18.34
C SER A 42 1.42 17.87 -16.95
N LEU A 43 1.82 19.12 -16.80
CA LEU A 43 2.18 19.68 -15.50
C LEU A 43 0.92 20.17 -14.77
N PRO A 44 0.86 20.07 -13.43
CA PRO A 44 -0.24 20.65 -12.68
C PRO A 44 -0.23 22.18 -12.83
N GLU A 45 -1.40 22.77 -13.10
CA GLU A 45 -1.55 24.23 -13.20
C GLU A 45 -1.55 24.93 -11.83
N HIS A 46 -1.80 24.18 -10.75
CA HIS A 46 -1.92 24.70 -9.40
C HIS A 46 -1.12 23.89 -8.39
N SER A 47 -0.34 24.58 -7.56
CA SER A 47 0.33 24.02 -6.39
C SER A 47 -0.41 24.41 -5.11
N SER A 48 -0.58 23.47 -4.18
CA SER A 48 -1.16 23.75 -2.87
C SER A 48 -0.32 23.12 -1.76
N TRP A 49 -0.11 23.87 -0.67
CA TRP A 49 0.52 23.35 0.55
C TRP A 49 -0.21 22.13 1.11
N ARG A 50 -1.53 22.04 0.88
CA ARG A 50 -2.36 20.90 1.27
C ARG A 50 -1.94 19.61 0.58
N GLY A 51 -1.30 19.69 -0.60
CA GLY A 51 -0.73 18.55 -1.28
C GLY A 51 0.47 17.95 -0.52
N LEU A 52 1.33 18.80 0.05
CA LEU A 52 2.45 18.35 0.88
C LEU A 52 1.98 17.74 2.19
N GLU A 53 0.97 18.33 2.83
CA GLU A 53 0.32 17.77 4.01
C GLU A 53 -0.26 16.38 3.72
N ALA A 54 -1.06 16.25 2.65
CA ALA A 54 -1.67 14.99 2.26
C ALA A 54 -0.61 13.93 1.89
N ALA A 55 0.44 14.31 1.15
CA ALA A 55 1.54 13.41 0.81
C ALA A 55 2.30 12.93 2.05
N THR A 56 2.54 13.82 3.02
CA THR A 56 3.22 13.49 4.28
C THR A 56 2.39 12.53 5.12
N LEU A 57 1.09 12.81 5.30
CA LEU A 57 0.19 11.95 6.05
C LEU A 57 0.02 10.59 5.37
N TYR A 58 -0.18 10.56 4.05
CA TYR A 58 -0.35 9.32 3.30
C TYR A 58 0.94 8.47 3.27
N GLY A 59 2.10 9.11 3.10
CA GLY A 59 3.39 8.45 3.19
C GLY A 59 3.63 7.86 4.58
N SER A 60 3.34 8.63 5.63
CA SER A 60 3.49 8.20 7.04
C SER A 60 2.54 7.05 7.39
N TYR A 61 1.30 7.10 6.90
CA TYR A 61 0.33 6.00 7.00
C TYR A 61 0.90 4.70 6.41
N ASN A 62 1.35 4.74 5.15
CA ASN A 62 1.86 3.56 4.46
C ASN A 62 3.16 3.03 5.09
N LEU A 63 4.05 3.92 5.52
CA LEU A 63 5.28 3.53 6.19
C LEU A 63 4.98 2.88 7.55
N GLY A 64 4.05 3.47 8.31
CA GLY A 64 3.58 2.93 9.59
C GLY A 64 3.08 1.49 9.47
N PHE A 65 2.26 1.22 8.47
CA PHE A 65 1.78 -0.13 8.17
C PHE A 65 2.89 -1.09 7.69
N SER A 66 3.87 -0.57 6.96
CA SER A 66 5.01 -1.34 6.48
C SER A 66 5.96 -1.77 7.61
N MET A 67 6.00 -1.05 8.74
CA MET A 67 6.88 -1.38 9.87
C MET A 67 6.65 -2.79 10.42
N ALA A 68 5.40 -3.27 10.44
CA ALA A 68 5.09 -4.63 10.90
C ALA A 68 5.78 -5.69 10.03
N VAL A 69 5.80 -5.48 8.71
CA VAL A 69 6.49 -6.37 7.77
C VAL A 69 8.00 -6.22 7.91
N LEU A 70 8.51 -4.98 7.99
CA LEU A 70 9.93 -4.69 8.18
C LEU A 70 10.48 -5.36 9.46
N ALA A 71 9.73 -5.31 10.57
CA ALA A 71 10.07 -5.98 11.81
C ALA A 71 10.15 -7.51 11.63
N SER A 72 9.22 -8.10 10.86
CA SER A 72 9.20 -9.54 10.61
C SER A 72 10.37 -10.03 9.74
N ILE A 73 10.91 -9.17 8.86
CA ILE A 73 12.02 -9.53 7.97
C ILE A 73 13.39 -9.09 8.49
N HIS A 74 13.45 -8.40 9.63
CA HIS A 74 14.70 -7.86 10.19
C HIS A 74 15.78 -8.93 10.37
N SER A 75 15.41 -10.16 10.76
CA SER A 75 16.34 -11.29 10.93
C SER A 75 17.02 -11.73 9.64
N TYR A 76 16.45 -11.42 8.47
CA TYR A 76 17.02 -11.73 7.16
C TYR A 76 17.97 -10.62 6.67
N VAL A 77 17.91 -9.41 7.24
CA VAL A 77 18.73 -8.25 6.82
C VAL A 77 19.78 -7.93 7.88
N LYS A 78 20.85 -8.73 7.89
CA LYS A 78 21.82 -8.77 8.99
C LYS A 78 22.74 -7.54 9.04
N THR A 79 23.22 -7.06 7.88
CA THR A 79 24.24 -6.01 7.86
C THR A 79 23.66 -4.61 7.64
N ARG A 80 24.37 -3.59 8.13
CA ARG A 80 24.04 -2.17 7.86
C ARG A 80 24.01 -1.87 6.37
N LYS A 81 24.92 -2.49 5.59
CA LYS A 81 24.99 -2.33 4.13
C LYS A 81 23.74 -2.90 3.45
N ASP A 82 23.28 -4.08 3.87
CA ASP A 82 22.07 -4.70 3.31
C ASP A 82 20.82 -3.86 3.61
N ARG A 83 20.71 -3.30 4.82
CA ARG A 83 19.61 -2.40 5.20
C ARG A 83 19.56 -1.16 4.31
N TRP A 84 20.71 -0.50 4.10
CA TRP A 84 20.79 0.67 3.22
C TRP A 84 20.51 0.33 1.76
N LYS A 85 21.04 -0.78 1.27
CA LYS A 85 20.78 -1.24 -0.10
C LYS A 85 19.29 -1.53 -0.32
N LEU A 86 18.67 -2.24 0.61
CA LEU A 86 17.22 -2.53 0.58
C LEU A 86 16.41 -1.23 0.59
N ALA A 87 16.71 -0.33 1.52
CA ALA A 87 16.01 0.95 1.64
C ALA A 87 16.15 1.79 0.37
N LEU A 88 17.36 1.95 -0.17
CA LEU A 88 17.59 2.77 -1.35
C LEU A 88 16.90 2.18 -2.60
N VAL A 89 17.09 0.89 -2.87
CA VAL A 89 16.54 0.25 -4.07
C VAL A 89 15.00 0.22 -4.02
N ALA A 90 14.41 -0.15 -2.88
CA ALA A 90 12.96 -0.21 -2.75
C ALA A 90 12.32 1.19 -2.89
N ASN A 91 12.90 2.21 -2.25
CA ASN A 91 12.39 3.58 -2.34
C ASN A 91 12.59 4.18 -3.73
N LEU A 92 13.67 3.86 -4.44
CA LEU A 92 13.89 4.34 -5.81
C LEU A 92 12.85 3.77 -6.77
N ILE A 93 12.61 2.45 -6.72
CA ILE A 93 11.59 1.78 -7.55
C ILE A 93 10.20 2.35 -7.24
N LEU A 94 9.86 2.47 -5.96
CA LEU A 94 8.56 3.00 -5.54
C LEU A 94 8.40 4.47 -5.94
N GLY A 95 9.42 5.29 -5.71
CA GLY A 95 9.42 6.71 -6.06
C GLY A 95 9.27 6.94 -7.57
N ALA A 96 10.04 6.21 -8.39
CA ALA A 96 9.90 6.27 -9.85
C ALA A 96 8.49 5.85 -10.31
N SER A 97 7.94 4.79 -9.72
CA SER A 97 6.57 4.35 -10.01
C SER A 97 5.53 5.41 -9.62
N MET A 98 5.70 6.07 -8.48
CA MET A 98 4.82 7.16 -8.03
C MET A 98 4.89 8.38 -8.96
N VAL A 99 6.08 8.75 -9.43
CA VAL A 99 6.24 9.86 -10.40
C VAL A 99 5.54 9.54 -11.73
N LEU A 100 5.69 8.31 -12.23
CA LEU A 100 4.98 7.88 -13.44
C LEU A 100 3.46 7.94 -13.27
N LEU A 101 2.95 7.43 -12.13
CA LEU A 101 1.52 7.47 -11.83
C LEU A 101 1.01 8.89 -11.63
N PHE A 102 1.81 9.76 -11.02
CA PHE A 102 1.49 11.18 -10.87
C PHE A 102 1.23 11.83 -12.24
N PHE A 103 2.15 11.68 -13.19
CA PHE A 103 1.94 12.24 -14.53
C PHE A 103 0.79 11.56 -15.29
N ALA A 104 0.58 10.25 -15.09
CA ALA A 104 -0.58 9.59 -15.69
C ALA A 104 -1.91 10.18 -15.14
N LEU A 105 -1.95 10.52 -13.85
CA LEU A 105 -3.11 11.14 -13.21
C LEU A 105 -3.31 12.60 -13.61
N THR A 106 -2.25 13.38 -13.83
CA THR A 106 -2.39 14.77 -14.31
C THR A 106 -2.97 14.84 -15.73
N SER A 107 -3.00 13.73 -16.48
CA SER A 107 -3.68 13.63 -17.78
C SER A 107 -5.20 13.43 -17.69
N LEU A 108 -5.77 13.34 -16.49
CA LEU A 108 -7.20 13.11 -16.25
C LEU A 108 -7.94 14.42 -16.00
N SER A 109 -9.26 14.43 -16.27
CA SER A 109 -10.09 15.59 -15.94
C SER A 109 -10.32 15.73 -14.43
N PRO A 110 -10.65 16.94 -13.92
CA PRO A 110 -11.00 17.14 -12.51
C PRO A 110 -12.13 16.22 -12.02
N GLN A 111 -13.11 15.93 -12.88
CA GLN A 111 -14.23 15.04 -12.55
C GLN A 111 -13.80 13.58 -12.43
N GLU A 112 -12.81 13.15 -13.22
CA GLU A 112 -12.23 11.80 -13.14
C GLU A 112 -11.34 11.65 -11.90
N LEU A 113 -10.57 12.69 -11.57
CA LEU A 113 -9.76 12.77 -10.34
C LEU A 113 -10.61 12.77 -9.07
N ALA A 114 -11.82 13.33 -9.10
CA ALA A 114 -12.73 13.35 -7.96
C ALA A 114 -13.40 11.99 -7.67
N ARG A 115 -13.22 10.98 -8.53
CA ARG A 115 -13.78 9.63 -8.31
C ARG A 115 -12.96 8.86 -7.27
N PRO A 116 -13.55 7.90 -6.55
CA PRO A 116 -12.83 7.12 -5.53
C PRO A 116 -11.63 6.35 -6.09
N PHE A 117 -11.65 5.97 -7.38
CA PHE A 117 -10.59 5.22 -8.03
C PHE A 117 -10.16 5.92 -9.34
N PRO A 118 -9.39 7.04 -9.26
CA PRO A 118 -9.03 7.83 -10.44
C PRO A 118 -8.25 7.04 -11.48
N LEU A 119 -7.35 6.15 -11.04
CA LEU A 119 -6.52 5.32 -11.92
C LEU A 119 -7.33 4.42 -12.86
N LYS A 120 -8.60 4.10 -12.54
CA LYS A 120 -9.49 3.40 -13.48
C LYS A 120 -9.69 4.20 -14.78
N HIS A 121 -9.68 5.52 -14.70
CA HIS A 121 -9.89 6.41 -15.84
C HIS A 121 -8.66 6.53 -16.74
N VAL A 122 -7.46 6.21 -16.22
CA VAL A 122 -6.23 6.14 -17.03
C VAL A 122 -6.38 5.14 -18.17
N VAL A 123 -7.00 3.99 -17.89
CA VAL A 123 -7.19 2.88 -18.85
C VAL A 123 -8.55 2.90 -19.55
N LYS A 124 -9.35 3.96 -19.34
CA LYS A 124 -10.70 4.05 -19.91
C LYS A 124 -10.63 4.10 -21.43
N GLY A 125 -11.42 3.25 -22.08
CA GLY A 125 -11.48 3.16 -23.55
C GLY A 125 -10.43 2.24 -24.18
N TRP A 126 -9.52 1.63 -23.41
CA TRP A 126 -8.50 0.70 -23.94
C TRP A 126 -8.99 -0.75 -24.08
N GLY A 127 -10.30 -0.97 -23.93
CA GLY A 127 -10.92 -2.29 -24.01
C GLY A 127 -10.89 -3.09 -22.70
N HIS A 128 -11.49 -4.27 -22.74
CA HIS A 128 -11.74 -5.09 -21.55
C HIS A 128 -10.47 -5.62 -20.89
N ILE A 129 -9.42 -5.91 -21.67
CA ILE A 129 -8.15 -6.46 -21.15
C ILE A 129 -7.43 -5.46 -20.26
N ALA A 130 -7.34 -4.19 -20.69
CA ALA A 130 -6.70 -3.13 -19.90
C ALA A 130 -7.47 -2.87 -18.59
N LEU A 131 -8.82 -2.83 -18.67
CA LEU A 131 -9.66 -2.66 -17.49
C LEU A 131 -9.51 -3.84 -16.51
N ALA A 132 -9.57 -5.08 -17.00
CA ALA A 132 -9.37 -6.27 -16.18
C ALA A 132 -7.97 -6.29 -15.54
N SER A 133 -6.95 -5.83 -16.25
CA SER A 133 -5.58 -5.73 -15.73
C SER A 133 -5.49 -4.73 -14.58
N TYR A 134 -6.14 -3.57 -14.72
CA TYR A 134 -6.25 -2.58 -13.63
C TYR A 134 -7.04 -3.15 -12.42
N GLU A 135 -8.16 -3.82 -12.67
CA GLU A 135 -8.98 -4.41 -11.59
C GLU A 135 -8.22 -5.52 -10.86
N PHE A 136 -7.43 -6.33 -11.58
CA PHE A 136 -6.52 -7.31 -10.99
C PHE A 136 -5.45 -6.64 -10.12
N VAL A 137 -4.86 -5.54 -10.58
CA VAL A 137 -3.91 -4.76 -9.79
C VAL A 137 -4.54 -4.22 -8.52
N LEU A 138 -5.71 -3.58 -8.63
CA LEU A 138 -6.40 -2.99 -7.48
C LEU A 138 -6.74 -4.09 -6.45
N TRP A 139 -7.32 -5.19 -6.91
CA TRP A 139 -7.64 -6.33 -6.07
C TRP A 139 -6.38 -6.93 -5.42
N GLY A 140 -5.33 -7.17 -6.22
CA GLY A 140 -4.09 -7.78 -5.76
C GLY A 140 -3.40 -6.94 -4.68
N ALA A 141 -3.36 -5.62 -4.87
CA ALA A 141 -2.73 -4.69 -3.93
C ALA A 141 -3.50 -4.66 -2.60
N MET A 142 -4.84 -4.56 -2.66
CA MET A 142 -5.69 -4.62 -1.46
C MET A 142 -5.56 -5.97 -0.75
N TYR A 143 -5.50 -7.07 -1.51
CA TYR A 143 -5.37 -8.42 -0.99
C TYR A 143 -4.03 -8.65 -0.29
N SER A 144 -2.91 -8.26 -0.90
CA SER A 144 -1.58 -8.43 -0.29
C SER A 144 -1.44 -7.65 1.02
N THR A 145 -1.93 -6.40 1.04
CA THR A 145 -1.91 -5.54 2.22
C THR A 145 -2.81 -6.09 3.33
N GLY A 146 -4.02 -6.53 2.97
CA GLY A 146 -4.95 -7.15 3.91
C GLY A 146 -4.39 -8.41 4.57
N ILE A 147 -3.71 -9.29 3.81
CA ILE A 147 -3.06 -10.47 4.39
C ILE A 147 -1.90 -10.08 5.31
N ALA A 148 -1.03 -9.16 4.88
CA ALA A 148 0.13 -8.75 5.68
C ALA A 148 -0.29 -8.18 7.05
N HIS A 149 -1.32 -7.33 7.08
CA HIS A 149 -1.83 -6.77 8.34
C HIS A 149 -2.59 -7.79 9.18
N SER A 150 -3.37 -8.67 8.54
CA SER A 150 -4.00 -9.77 9.26
C SER A 150 -2.96 -10.66 9.93
N LEU A 151 -1.86 -10.98 9.24
CA LEU A 151 -0.76 -11.76 9.80
C LEU A 151 -0.12 -11.06 11.01
N ALA A 152 0.18 -9.77 10.88
CA ALA A 152 0.78 -8.99 11.96
C ALA A 152 -0.11 -8.99 13.22
N LEU A 153 -1.40 -8.75 13.04
CA LEU A 153 -2.36 -8.70 14.14
C LEU A 153 -2.62 -10.08 14.75
N VAL A 154 -2.75 -11.13 13.93
CA VAL A 154 -2.87 -12.52 14.41
C VAL A 154 -1.65 -12.87 15.26
N SER A 155 -0.45 -12.63 14.73
CA SER A 155 0.82 -12.94 15.42
C SER A 155 0.87 -12.25 16.78
N ARG A 156 0.53 -10.96 16.84
CA ARG A 156 0.53 -10.18 18.08
C ARG A 156 -0.48 -10.69 19.10
N ILE A 157 -1.71 -11.02 18.70
CA ILE A 157 -2.73 -11.55 19.63
C ILE A 157 -2.31 -12.90 20.18
N THR A 158 -1.73 -13.76 19.33
CA THR A 158 -1.31 -15.11 19.71
C THR A 158 -0.04 -15.16 20.56
N GLU A 159 0.76 -14.09 20.56
CA GLU A 159 1.97 -13.96 21.39
C GLU A 159 1.66 -14.12 22.89
N SER A 160 0.50 -13.62 23.33
CA SER A 160 0.03 -13.76 24.71
C SER A 160 -0.41 -15.18 25.10
N GLN A 161 -0.42 -16.13 24.16
CA GLN A 161 -0.92 -17.51 24.26
C GLN A 161 -2.39 -17.70 24.74
N ARG A 162 -3.12 -16.62 25.00
CA ARG A 162 -4.54 -16.68 25.46
C ARG A 162 -5.51 -17.07 24.35
N VAL A 163 -5.15 -16.85 23.09
CA VAL A 163 -6.01 -17.09 21.92
C VAL A 163 -5.26 -17.93 20.91
N SER A 164 -5.88 -19.01 20.43
CA SER A 164 -5.28 -19.86 19.39
C SER A 164 -5.22 -19.13 18.05
N TRP A 165 -4.20 -19.45 17.23
CA TRP A 165 -4.01 -18.86 15.91
C TRP A 165 -5.25 -18.89 15.02
N SER A 166 -5.96 -20.02 15.01
CA SER A 166 -7.18 -20.18 14.21
C SER A 166 -8.31 -19.27 14.70
N ARG A 167 -8.47 -19.10 16.02
CA ARG A 167 -9.50 -18.21 16.60
C ARG A 167 -9.16 -16.75 16.31
N ALA A 168 -7.91 -16.35 16.54
CA ALA A 168 -7.44 -15.00 16.22
C ALA A 168 -7.62 -14.67 14.72
N SER A 169 -7.26 -15.60 13.83
CA SER A 169 -7.45 -15.44 12.38
C SER A 169 -8.91 -15.23 12.00
N LEU A 170 -9.82 -16.01 12.59
CA LEU A 170 -11.26 -15.89 12.33
C LEU A 170 -11.80 -14.54 12.81
N ILE A 171 -11.46 -14.14 14.03
CA ILE A 171 -11.89 -12.86 14.62
C ILE A 171 -11.43 -11.69 13.75
N ILE A 172 -10.15 -11.66 13.36
CA ILE A 172 -9.58 -10.56 12.58
C ILE A 172 -10.22 -10.47 11.19
N VAL A 173 -10.41 -11.60 10.51
CA VAL A 173 -11.04 -11.59 9.18
C VAL A 173 -12.52 -11.22 9.27
N ALA A 174 -13.25 -11.70 10.28
CA ALA A 174 -14.65 -11.32 10.49
C ALA A 174 -14.78 -9.81 10.80
N ALA A 175 -13.94 -9.27 11.68
CA ALA A 175 -13.92 -7.85 11.99
C ALA A 175 -13.58 -7.00 10.75
N SER A 176 -12.58 -7.43 9.97
CA SER A 176 -12.18 -6.75 8.74
C SER A 176 -13.29 -6.77 7.68
N LEU A 177 -14.05 -7.86 7.59
CA LEU A 177 -15.22 -7.95 6.71
C LEU A 177 -16.33 -6.99 7.17
N GLY A 178 -16.63 -6.93 8.45
CA GLY A 178 -17.60 -5.97 9.00
C GLY A 178 -17.19 -4.52 8.73
N LEU A 179 -15.93 -4.19 8.96
CA LEU A 179 -15.39 -2.84 8.70
C LEU A 179 -15.35 -2.49 7.21
N SER A 180 -15.32 -3.46 6.31
CA SER A 180 -15.30 -3.20 4.86
C SER A 180 -16.57 -2.53 4.34
N TYR A 181 -17.69 -2.61 5.06
CA TYR A 181 -18.97 -1.99 4.69
C TYR A 181 -19.01 -0.46 4.87
N PHE A 182 -18.06 0.14 5.58
CA PHE A 182 -18.00 1.60 5.79
C PHE A 182 -17.65 2.38 4.51
N GLY A 183 -17.25 1.68 3.44
CA GLY A 183 -16.96 2.26 2.13
C GLY A 183 -15.56 2.87 2.02
N PHE A 184 -14.99 2.81 0.81
CA PHE A 184 -13.61 3.25 0.55
C PHE A 184 -13.41 4.76 0.73
N SER A 185 -14.41 5.57 0.35
CA SER A 185 -14.30 7.03 0.47
C SER A 185 -14.19 7.49 1.93
N THR A 186 -14.98 6.89 2.82
CA THR A 186 -14.92 7.15 4.28
C THR A 186 -13.58 6.73 4.87
N LEU A 187 -13.04 5.61 4.40
CA LEU A 187 -11.73 5.13 4.83
C LEU A 187 -10.62 6.14 4.48
N ILE A 188 -10.63 6.68 3.26
CA ILE A 188 -9.65 7.69 2.84
C ILE A 188 -9.86 9.01 3.60
N SER A 189 -11.09 9.48 3.76
CA SER A 189 -11.33 10.81 4.33
C SER A 189 -11.15 10.87 5.85
N VAL A 190 -11.33 9.75 6.56
CA VAL A 190 -11.28 9.70 8.02
C VAL A 190 -10.11 8.86 8.53
N ALA A 191 -10.05 7.59 8.14
CA ALA A 191 -9.09 6.67 8.74
C ALA A 191 -7.65 6.98 8.31
N TYR A 192 -7.42 7.32 7.04
CA TYR A 192 -6.06 7.58 6.54
C TYR A 192 -5.39 8.78 7.22
N PRO A 193 -6.03 9.94 7.41
CA PRO A 193 -5.46 11.04 8.17
C PRO A 193 -5.09 10.66 9.61
N ILE A 194 -6.00 9.99 10.33
CA ILE A 194 -5.77 9.57 11.73
C ILE A 194 -4.59 8.62 11.82
N LEU A 195 -4.57 7.61 10.97
CA LEU A 195 -3.49 6.61 10.93
C LEU A 195 -2.18 7.22 10.39
N GLY A 196 -2.27 8.23 9.52
CA GLY A 196 -1.13 9.00 9.05
C GLY A 196 -0.46 9.80 10.16
N LEU A 197 -1.25 10.45 11.04
CA LEU A 197 -0.75 11.13 12.23
C LEU A 197 -0.10 10.14 13.21
N ALA A 198 -0.70 8.97 13.42
CA ALA A 198 -0.10 7.92 14.24
C ALA A 198 1.23 7.42 13.64
N GLY A 199 1.29 7.22 12.32
CA GLY A 199 2.52 6.86 11.62
C GLY A 199 3.60 7.94 11.77
N LEU A 200 3.22 9.21 11.61
CA LEU A 200 4.13 10.36 11.77
C LEU A 200 4.67 10.42 13.20
N TRP A 201 3.82 10.20 14.20
CA TRP A 201 4.22 10.14 15.61
C TRP A 201 5.24 9.03 15.86
N ILE A 202 5.06 7.84 15.30
CA ILE A 202 6.03 6.74 15.43
C ILE A 202 7.37 7.14 14.79
N ILE A 203 7.35 7.70 13.58
CA ILE A 203 8.55 8.14 12.86
C ILE A 203 9.29 9.23 13.66
N ALA A 204 8.55 10.18 14.23
CA ALA A 204 9.13 11.26 15.04
C ALA A 204 9.83 10.74 16.30
N ASN A 205 9.22 9.76 17.00
CA ASN A 205 9.86 9.15 18.16
C ASN A 205 11.11 8.34 17.78
N LEU A 206 11.05 7.59 16.68
CA LEU A 206 12.21 6.87 16.17
C LEU A 206 13.36 7.82 15.80
N ALA A 207 13.04 8.93 15.13
CA ALA A 207 14.02 9.97 14.79
C ALA A 207 14.63 10.61 16.05
N ARG A 208 13.81 10.83 17.10
CA ARG A 208 14.28 11.35 18.39
C ARG A 208 15.26 10.40 19.08
N GLU A 209 15.02 9.09 19.04
CA GLU A 209 15.95 8.09 19.60
C GLU A 209 17.28 7.99 18.84
N LEU A 210 17.29 8.39 17.56
CA LEU A 210 18.48 8.40 16.70
C LEU A 210 19.30 9.70 16.81
N LEU A 211 18.70 10.77 17.31
CA LEU A 211 19.37 12.04 17.57
C LEU A 211 19.96 12.00 19.00
N PRO A 212 21.27 12.32 19.16
CA PRO A 212 21.94 12.27 20.46
C PRO A 212 21.38 13.27 21.48
#